data_AF-F8H6F1-F1
#
_entry.id   AF-F8H6F1-F1
#
_cell.length_a   1.000
_cell.length_b   1.000
_cell.length_c   1.000
_cell.angle_alpha   90.00
_cell.angle_beta   90.00
_cell.angle_gamma   90.00
#
_symmetry.space_group_name_H-M   'P 1'
#
loop_
_entity.id
_entity.type
_entity.pdbx_description
1 polymer ?
#
loop_
_entity_poly.entity_id
_entity_poly.type
_entity_poly.pdbx_seq_one_letter_code
_entity_poly.pdbx_strand_id
1 'polypeptide(L)'
;MPGDGQQADQWSSQDKFRVVLESASLNAAELAEYCRRKGLYVEQINAWREACEQANSLAQPSKTRREREEEKAAKKRIKQLERELRRKDAALAETAALLVLRKKAEALWGKDEDE
;
A
#
# COMPACT_ATOMS: atom_id res chain seq x y z
N MET A 1 -21.27 -4.96 -13.77
CA MET A 1 -22.23 -3.82 -13.73
C MET A 1 -22.24 -3.31 -12.29
N PRO A 2 -22.46 -2.02 -11.97
CA PRO A 2 -22.45 -1.56 -10.57
C PRO A 2 -23.57 -2.29 -9.81
N GLY A 3 -23.19 -3.25 -8.97
CA GLY A 3 -24.09 -4.27 -8.40
C GLY A 3 -23.43 -5.62 -8.09
N ASP A 4 -22.18 -5.87 -8.52
CA ASP A 4 -21.49 -7.17 -8.34
C ASP A 4 -20.94 -7.42 -6.90
N GLY A 5 -21.56 -6.85 -5.86
CA GLY A 5 -21.14 -7.07 -4.46
C GLY A 5 -19.74 -6.51 -4.12
N GLN A 6 -19.12 -5.76 -5.02
CA GLN A 6 -17.84 -5.09 -4.78
C GLN A 6 -18.06 -3.85 -3.91
N GLN A 7 -17.32 -3.81 -2.80
CA GLN A 7 -17.24 -2.66 -1.91
C GLN A 7 -16.92 -1.40 -2.72
N ALA A 8 -17.60 -0.28 -2.43
CA ALA A 8 -17.49 0.98 -3.18
C ALA A 8 -16.05 1.48 -3.43
N ASP A 9 -15.09 1.04 -2.60
CA ASP A 9 -13.66 1.29 -2.76
C ASP A 9 -13.04 0.64 -3.99
N GLN A 10 -13.57 -0.51 -4.43
CA GLN A 10 -13.07 -1.25 -5.60
C GLN A 10 -13.63 -0.73 -6.93
N TRP A 11 -14.52 0.26 -6.90
CA TRP A 11 -15.15 0.78 -8.11
C TRP A 11 -14.19 1.65 -8.92
N SER A 12 -14.27 1.53 -10.24
CA SER A 12 -13.48 2.35 -11.16
C SER A 12 -13.84 3.84 -11.02
N SER A 13 -12.91 4.73 -11.36
CA SER A 13 -13.18 6.17 -11.40
C SER A 13 -14.34 6.52 -12.32
N GLN A 14 -14.49 5.79 -13.44
CA GLN A 14 -15.58 5.95 -14.39
C GLN A 14 -16.94 5.59 -13.78
N ASP A 15 -17.02 4.51 -13.00
CA ASP A 15 -18.28 4.10 -12.36
C ASP A 15 -18.68 5.05 -11.22
N LYS A 16 -17.70 5.52 -10.44
CA LYS A 16 -17.93 6.55 -9.41
C LYS A 16 -18.47 7.84 -10.05
N PHE A 17 -17.88 8.28 -11.17
CA PHE A 17 -18.35 9.44 -11.92
C PHE A 17 -19.77 9.23 -12.48
N ARG A 18 -20.09 8.05 -13.01
CA ARG A 18 -21.43 7.73 -13.50
C ARG A 18 -22.48 7.87 -12.39
N VAL A 19 -22.18 7.39 -11.18
CA VAL A 19 -23.08 7.56 -10.02
C VAL A 19 -23.27 9.03 -9.66
N VAL A 20 -22.20 9.83 -9.66
CA VAL A 20 -22.30 11.27 -9.39
C VAL A 20 -23.22 11.95 -10.41
N LEU A 21 -23.13 11.57 -11.69
CA LEU A 21 -24.02 12.09 -12.74
C LEU A 21 -25.49 11.63 -12.55
N GLU A 22 -25.71 10.34 -12.30
CA GLU A 22 -27.06 9.78 -12.09
C GLU A 22 -27.75 10.39 -10.86
N SER A 23 -26.98 10.73 -9.82
CA SER A 23 -27.49 11.30 -8.57
C SER A 23 -27.58 12.83 -8.56
N ALA A 24 -27.13 13.51 -9.62
CA ALA A 24 -27.06 14.97 -9.65
C ALA A 24 -28.43 15.65 -9.56
N SER A 25 -29.47 15.05 -10.15
CA SER A 25 -30.83 15.60 -10.17
C SER A 25 -31.76 15.03 -9.10
N LEU A 26 -31.29 14.08 -8.29
CA LEU A 26 -32.12 13.39 -7.31
C LEU A 26 -32.34 14.25 -6.05
N ASN A 27 -33.55 14.24 -5.52
CA ASN A 27 -33.84 14.82 -4.22
C ASN A 27 -33.37 13.91 -3.06
N ALA A 28 -33.48 14.36 -1.82
CA ALA A 28 -32.97 13.61 -0.66
C ALA A 28 -33.61 12.22 -0.47
N ALA A 29 -34.91 12.08 -0.76
CA ALA A 29 -35.61 10.81 -0.64
C ALA A 29 -35.20 9.84 -1.75
N GLU A 30 -35.13 10.33 -2.99
CA GLU A 30 -34.68 9.57 -4.16
C GLU A 30 -33.21 9.14 -4.03
N LEU A 31 -32.35 10.01 -3.50
CA LEU A 31 -30.95 9.72 -3.26
C LEU A 31 -30.79 8.60 -2.22
N ALA A 32 -31.59 8.63 -1.14
CA ALA A 32 -31.58 7.58 -0.14
C ALA A 32 -32.06 6.23 -0.71
N GLU A 33 -33.08 6.23 -1.56
CA GLU A 33 -33.53 5.02 -2.26
C GLU A 33 -32.47 4.49 -3.24
N TYR A 34 -31.86 5.39 -4.03
CA TYR A 34 -30.78 5.07 -4.94
C TYR A 34 -29.59 4.44 -4.20
N CYS A 35 -29.18 5.02 -3.08
CA CYS A 35 -28.13 4.51 -2.20
C CYS A 35 -28.43 3.09 -1.71
N ARG A 36 -29.64 2.84 -1.21
CA ARG A 36 -30.07 1.50 -0.77
C ARG A 36 -30.03 0.47 -1.90
N ARG A 37 -30.49 0.83 -3.10
CA ARG A 37 -30.49 -0.05 -4.28
C ARG A 37 -29.08 -0.39 -4.77
N LYS A 38 -28.14 0.55 -4.66
CA LYS A 38 -26.76 0.40 -5.13
C LYS A 38 -25.78 -0.08 -4.05
N GLY A 39 -26.22 -0.21 -2.80
CA GLY A 39 -25.36 -0.55 -1.67
C GLY A 39 -24.35 0.55 -1.35
N LEU A 40 -24.74 1.81 -1.52
CA LEU A 40 -23.91 2.99 -1.29
C LEU A 40 -24.44 3.81 -0.10
N TYR A 41 -23.57 4.61 0.47
CA TYR A 41 -23.91 5.64 1.45
C TYR A 41 -23.94 7.01 0.78
N VAL A 42 -24.82 7.90 1.25
CA VAL A 42 -24.97 9.26 0.72
C VAL A 42 -23.65 10.02 0.83
N GLU A 43 -22.93 9.80 1.93
CA GLU A 43 -21.61 10.36 2.21
C GLU A 43 -20.59 9.97 1.14
N GLN A 44 -20.67 8.76 0.57
CA GLN A 44 -19.76 8.32 -0.50
C GLN A 44 -20.03 9.07 -1.81
N ILE A 45 -21.31 9.27 -2.15
CA ILE A 45 -21.71 10.03 -3.35
C ILE A 45 -21.28 11.49 -3.20
N ASN A 46 -21.46 12.08 -2.01
CA ASN A 46 -21.03 13.44 -1.73
C ASN A 46 -19.51 13.59 -1.83
N ALA A 47 -18.74 12.66 -1.26
CA ALA A 47 -17.28 12.66 -1.38
C ALA A 47 -16.81 12.57 -2.84
N TRP A 48 -17.49 11.78 -3.67
CA TRP A 48 -17.17 11.70 -5.10
C TRP A 48 -17.60 12.95 -5.87
N ARG A 49 -18.71 13.59 -5.48
CA ARG A 49 -19.14 14.88 -6.06
C ARG A 49 -18.10 15.96 -5.78
N GLU A 50 -17.68 16.10 -4.52
CA GLU A 50 -16.63 17.04 -4.13
C GLU A 50 -15.31 16.77 -4.88
N ALA A 51 -14.92 15.50 -5.01
CA ALA A 51 -13.73 15.13 -5.78
C ALA A 51 -13.86 15.51 -7.27
N CYS A 52 -15.04 15.37 -7.87
CA CYS A 52 -15.29 15.79 -9.26
C CYS A 52 -15.25 17.31 -9.42
N GLU A 53 -15.83 18.06 -8.49
CA GLU A 53 -15.82 19.53 -8.48
C GLU A 53 -14.39 20.08 -8.30
N GLN A 54 -13.58 19.41 -7.47
CA GLN A 54 -12.19 19.78 -7.20
C GLN A 54 -11.21 19.26 -8.27
N ALA A 55 -11.63 18.38 -9.18
CA ALA A 55 -10.74 17.71 -10.14
C ALA A 55 -9.98 18.69 -11.05
N ASN A 56 -10.59 19.83 -11.38
CA ASN A 56 -9.98 20.89 -12.18
C ASN A 56 -9.52 22.10 -11.34
N SER A 57 -9.67 22.04 -10.02
CA SER A 57 -9.17 23.11 -9.16
C SER A 57 -7.64 23.14 -9.26
N LEU A 58 -7.09 24.33 -9.50
CA LEU A 58 -5.63 24.55 -9.64
C LEU A 58 -4.84 24.23 -8.36
N ALA A 59 -5.52 23.80 -7.30
CA ALA A 59 -4.90 23.30 -6.10
C ALA A 59 -4.39 21.86 -6.33
N GLN A 60 -3.07 21.71 -6.38
CA GLN A 60 -2.28 20.49 -6.15
C GLN A 60 -1.62 19.70 -7.32
N PRO A 61 -1.20 20.31 -8.44
CA PRO A 61 -0.12 19.68 -9.23
C PRO A 61 1.22 19.67 -8.46
N SER A 62 1.44 20.63 -7.54
CA SER A 62 2.66 20.71 -6.73
C SER A 62 2.71 19.71 -5.56
N LYS A 63 1.62 19.50 -4.81
CA LYS A 63 1.57 18.42 -3.80
C LYS A 63 1.72 17.05 -4.44
N THR A 64 0.98 16.73 -5.51
CA THR A 64 1.12 15.42 -6.17
C THR A 64 2.48 15.19 -6.82
N ARG A 65 3.19 16.23 -7.29
CA ARG A 65 4.56 16.08 -7.79
C ARG A 65 5.55 15.88 -6.65
N ARG A 66 5.46 16.70 -5.59
CA ARG A 66 6.34 16.60 -4.42
C ARG A 66 6.14 15.28 -3.67
N GLU A 67 4.90 14.87 -3.45
CA GLU A 67 4.54 13.56 -2.90
C GLU A 67 5.08 12.41 -3.77
N ARG A 68 4.99 12.50 -5.10
CA ARG A 68 5.60 11.50 -6.00
C ARG A 68 7.12 11.48 -5.93
N GLU A 69 7.77 12.63 -5.74
CA GLU A 69 9.22 12.73 -5.55
C GLU A 69 9.63 12.15 -4.19
N GLU A 70 8.88 12.44 -3.13
CA GLU A 70 9.07 11.90 -1.79
C GLU A 70 8.85 10.37 -1.74
N GLU A 71 7.81 9.86 -2.39
CA GLU A 71 7.58 8.41 -2.55
C GLU A 71 8.73 7.73 -3.30
N LYS A 72 9.23 8.34 -4.37
CA LYS A 72 10.38 7.81 -5.12
C LYS A 72 11.64 7.81 -4.26
N ALA A 73 11.88 8.86 -3.48
CA ALA A 73 13.00 8.94 -2.56
C ALA A 73 12.90 7.87 -1.45
N ALA A 74 11.72 7.70 -0.86
CA ALA A 74 11.44 6.66 0.14
C ALA A 74 11.66 5.25 -0.43
N LYS A 75 11.11 4.94 -1.62
CA LYS A 75 11.31 3.64 -2.29
C LYS A 75 12.79 3.34 -2.57
N LYS A 76 13.56 4.35 -3.00
CA LYS A 76 15.02 4.21 -3.19
C LYS A 76 15.72 3.91 -1.87
N ARG A 77 15.35 4.60 -0.79
CA ARG A 77 15.95 4.41 0.53
C ARG A 77 15.64 3.02 1.09
N ILE A 78 14.40 2.55 0.96
CA ILE A 78 13.99 1.20 1.36
C ILE A 78 14.84 0.16 0.63
N LYS A 79 14.93 0.26 -0.70
CA LYS A 79 15.73 -0.69 -1.50
C LYS A 79 17.22 -0.68 -1.15
N GLN A 80 17.77 0.48 -0.78
CA GLN A 80 19.14 0.57 -0.30
C GLN A 80 19.30 -0.12 1.05
N LEU A 81 18.42 0.16 2.00
CA LEU A 81 18.44 -0.44 3.34
C LEU A 81 18.27 -1.96 3.26
N GLU A 82 17.37 -2.47 2.42
CA GLU A 82 17.20 -3.91 2.18
C GLU A 82 18.45 -4.59 1.60
N ARG A 83 19.25 -3.88 0.80
CA ARG A 83 20.52 -4.41 0.27
C ARG A 83 21.59 -4.43 1.36
N GLU A 84 21.69 -3.36 2.14
CA GLU A 84 22.64 -3.29 3.26
C GLU A 84 22.32 -4.35 4.32
N LEU A 85 21.03 -4.55 4.62
CA LEU A 85 20.57 -5.60 5.53
C LEU A 85 21.00 -6.99 5.04
N ARG A 86 20.69 -7.33 3.79
CA ARG A 86 21.10 -8.63 3.20
C ARG A 86 22.61 -8.87 3.23
N ARG A 87 23.42 -7.84 2.98
CA ARG A 87 24.89 -7.97 3.06
C ARG A 87 25.35 -8.23 4.49
N LYS A 88 24.78 -7.53 5.46
CA LYS A 88 25.08 -7.73 6.88
C LYS A 88 24.65 -9.11 7.35
N ASP A 89 23.45 -9.55 6.97
CA ASP A 89 22.95 -10.89 7.31
C ASP A 89 23.81 -11.99 6.69
N ALA A 90 24.29 -11.82 5.45
CA ALA A 90 25.21 -12.76 4.82
C ALA A 90 26.55 -12.85 5.57
N ALA A 91 27.16 -11.71 5.91
CA ALA A 91 28.40 -11.68 6.70
C ALA A 91 28.20 -12.29 8.10
N LEU A 92 27.07 -12.00 8.75
CA LEU A 92 26.71 -12.61 10.03
C LEU A 92 26.54 -14.13 9.91
N ALA A 93 25.88 -14.61 8.85
CA ALA A 93 25.73 -16.04 8.60
C ALA A 93 27.07 -16.74 8.35
N GLU A 94 27.98 -16.12 7.59
CA GLU A 94 29.33 -16.63 7.38
C GLU A 94 30.12 -16.74 8.70
N THR A 95 30.08 -15.71 9.55
CA THR A 95 30.73 -15.77 10.88
C THR A 95 30.12 -16.85 11.77
N ALA A 96 28.79 -17.00 11.77
CA ALA A 96 28.11 -18.05 12.51
C ALA A 96 28.52 -19.44 12.00
N ALA A 97 28.63 -19.64 10.68
CA ALA A 97 29.09 -20.89 10.08
C ALA A 97 30.54 -21.22 10.49
N LEU A 98 31.45 -20.24 10.49
CA LEU A 98 32.82 -20.43 10.96
C LEU A 98 32.88 -20.82 12.44
N LEU A 99 32.07 -20.17 13.30
CA LEU A 99 31.99 -20.53 14.72
C LEU A 99 31.46 -21.95 14.92
N VAL A 100 30.44 -22.37 14.16
CA VAL A 100 29.92 -23.74 14.21
C VAL A 100 30.97 -24.74 13.75
N LEU A 101 31.69 -24.46 12.66
CA LEU A 101 32.74 -25.34 12.15
C LEU A 101 33.88 -25.50 13.15
N ARG A 102 34.32 -24.40 13.79
CA ARG A 102 35.33 -24.43 14.85
C ARG A 102 34.89 -25.32 16.01
N LYS A 103 33.68 -25.14 16.53
CA LYS A 103 33.14 -25.99 17.62
C LYS A 103 33.08 -27.46 17.23
N LYS A 104 32.70 -27.77 16.00
CA LYS A 104 32.68 -29.16 15.50
C LYS A 104 34.08 -29.75 15.39
N ALA A 105 35.05 -28.97 14.93
CA ALA A 105 36.45 -29.40 14.86
C ALA A 105 37.04 -29.65 16.26
N GLU A 106 36.82 -28.74 17.22
CA GLU A 106 37.19 -28.92 18.62
C GLU A 106 36.52 -30.17 19.23
N ALA A 107 35.26 -30.47 18.90
CA ALA A 107 34.59 -31.68 19.39
C ALA A 107 35.12 -33.00 18.79
N LEU A 108 35.66 -32.96 17.55
CA LEU A 108 36.19 -34.14 16.85
C LEU A 108 37.67 -34.39 17.13
N TRP A 109 38.47 -33.32 17.24
CA TRP A 109 39.93 -33.39 17.38
C TRP A 109 40.48 -32.83 18.70
N GLY A 110 39.66 -32.12 19.49
CA GLY A 110 40.06 -31.46 20.74
C GLY A 110 39.83 -32.28 22.00
N LYS A 111 39.90 -33.61 21.90
CA LYS A 111 40.00 -34.51 23.07
C LYS A 111 41.22 -35.41 22.89
N ASP A 112 42.40 -34.84 22.86
CA ASP A 112 43.69 -35.56 22.97
C ASP A 112 44.81 -34.65 23.53
N GLU A 113 44.48 -33.63 24.34
CA GLU A 113 45.46 -32.88 25.13
C GLU A 113 44.95 -32.70 26.56
N ASP A 114 44.81 -33.82 27.27
CA ASP A 114 44.83 -33.90 28.73
C ASP A 114 45.53 -35.23 29.12
N GLU A 115 46.82 -35.32 28.77
CA GLU A 115 47.89 -35.99 29.53
C GLU A 115 49.22 -35.26 29.30
#